data_AF-A0A9R1KT87-F1
#
_entry.id   AF-A0A9R1KT87-F1
#
_cell.length_a   1.000
_cell.length_b   1.000
_cell.length_c   1.000
_cell.angle_alpha   90.00
_cell.angle_beta   90.00
_cell.angle_gamma   90.00
#
_symmetry.space_group_name_H-M   'P 1'
#
loop_
_entity.id
_entity.type
_entity.pdbx_description
1 polymer ?
#
loop_
_entity_poly.entity_id
_entity_poly.type
_entity_poly.pdbx_seq_one_letter_code
_entity_poly.pdbx_strand_id
1 'polypeptide(L)'
;AGGSKMVHCRKKLGDSESKVFLEFFLETNTLCHQLQAEAFKHSTERLVNDLTRSSKSAEENLEVIEARSEEIIKESGKVQDALSSIEAQADRLAETSKGVGAQIDDVLAHSRTISDQSKEIAASQAELKEGQAEMRKKIEAGMERIQESYDQLGDGMGKLTEEAVGIQKEIGTVGDLMSSKMLVLQGTADEIGSVAGKSLENQMQLLDGQNKAMDGLTSLHTFQSQALEESRETLEKLALFGQRQQEELLSKQEQIRQAHDHLILNSHSILAAQEEFRAKQANIFAALDKLYILHNAILAESRFIKAFFFYCCIVFLIYMLTSAKQTFSIRGQLYFGLCITLLLEMGLIKFAAGNFDNLFWVLSKVFLVRLLFLAAATIQILHSIFTFRDYEVLNHRLLQTLVEKVRTLEENAGDRMLSYGSESDESLRNYSWVFDELTDEADSTVDPNYALPEQTRRRYNALPEEVAENSITTSGSRRYNLRRRSKQ
;
A
#
# COMPACT_ATOMS: atom_id res chain seq x y z
N ALA A 1 18.99 69.49 -9.77
CA ALA A 1 18.80 70.68 -10.63
C ALA A 1 19.62 70.51 -11.92
N GLY A 2 18.98 70.39 -13.09
CA GLY A 2 19.68 70.07 -14.35
C GLY A 2 19.18 70.78 -15.62
N GLY A 3 18.09 71.55 -15.56
CA GLY A 3 17.44 72.12 -16.76
C GLY A 3 18.08 73.39 -17.35
N SER A 4 19.22 73.86 -16.83
CA SER A 4 19.69 75.23 -17.10
C SER A 4 20.42 75.43 -18.44
N LYS A 5 21.18 74.44 -18.93
CA LYS A 5 22.10 74.65 -20.07
C LYS A 5 21.35 74.81 -21.40
N MET A 6 20.34 73.97 -21.66
CA MET A 6 19.56 74.00 -22.91
C MET A 6 18.75 75.30 -23.04
N VAL A 7 18.17 75.80 -21.95
CA VAL A 7 17.45 77.09 -21.91
C VAL A 7 18.40 78.26 -22.17
N HIS A 8 19.65 78.18 -21.72
CA HIS A 8 20.65 79.22 -21.99
C HIS A 8 21.14 79.21 -23.44
N CYS A 9 21.31 78.04 -24.07
CA CYS A 9 21.55 77.95 -25.51
C CYS A 9 20.37 78.50 -26.33
N ARG A 10 19.12 78.17 -25.97
CA ARG A 10 17.93 78.67 -26.69
C ARG A 10 17.84 80.21 -26.71
N LYS A 11 18.34 80.89 -25.67
CA LYS A 11 18.42 82.36 -25.62
C LYS A 11 19.53 82.98 -26.49
N LYS A 12 20.41 82.18 -27.11
CA LYS A 12 21.47 82.65 -28.00
C LYS A 12 21.22 82.40 -29.50
N LEU A 13 20.15 81.67 -29.83
CA LEU A 13 19.72 81.45 -31.21
C LEU A 13 18.89 82.65 -31.71
N GLY A 14 19.03 83.00 -32.99
CA GLY A 14 18.16 83.97 -33.65
C GLY A 14 16.74 83.43 -33.87
N ASP A 15 15.78 84.30 -34.15
CA ASP A 15 14.36 83.92 -34.30
C ASP A 15 14.13 82.86 -35.39
N SER A 16 14.84 82.94 -36.51
CA SER A 16 14.80 81.95 -37.59
C SER A 16 15.30 80.57 -37.13
N GLU A 17 16.44 80.54 -36.44
CA GLU A 17 17.09 79.32 -35.94
C GLU A 17 16.27 78.68 -34.81
N SER A 18 15.69 79.50 -33.93
CA SER A 18 14.80 79.03 -32.86
C SER A 18 13.49 78.47 -33.42
N LYS A 19 12.98 78.98 -34.56
CA LYS A 19 11.81 78.42 -35.24
C LYS A 19 12.13 77.03 -35.81
N VAL A 20 13.22 76.90 -36.56
CA VAL A 20 13.65 75.60 -37.13
C VAL A 20 13.94 74.57 -36.04
N PHE A 21 14.57 74.96 -34.93
CA PHE A 21 14.80 74.06 -33.79
C PHE A 21 13.48 73.61 -33.14
N LEU A 22 12.50 74.49 -32.99
CA LEU A 22 11.20 74.15 -32.41
C LEU A 22 10.41 73.21 -33.33
N GLU A 23 10.40 73.48 -34.63
CA GLU A 23 9.76 72.66 -35.66
C GLU A 23 10.36 71.25 -35.69
N PHE A 24 11.70 71.14 -35.77
CA PHE A 24 12.41 69.87 -35.65
C PHE A 24 12.12 69.13 -34.33
N PHE A 25 12.06 69.83 -33.19
CA PHE A 25 11.79 69.20 -31.90
C PHE A 25 10.34 68.69 -31.77
N LEU A 26 9.38 69.37 -32.40
CA LEU A 26 7.98 68.93 -32.47
C LEU A 26 7.83 67.71 -33.39
N GLU A 27 8.44 67.71 -34.57
CA GLU A 27 8.44 66.56 -35.49
C GLU A 27 9.24 65.35 -34.98
N THR A 28 10.31 65.57 -34.21
CA THR A 28 11.10 64.47 -33.64
C THR A 28 10.27 63.62 -32.68
N ASN A 29 9.34 64.21 -31.92
CA ASN A 29 8.46 63.45 -31.03
C ASN A 29 7.47 62.58 -31.82
N THR A 30 6.89 63.07 -32.92
CA THR A 30 5.95 62.29 -33.73
C THR A 30 6.67 61.14 -34.44
N LEU A 31 7.85 61.40 -35.02
CA LEU A 31 8.72 60.38 -35.60
C LEU A 31 9.16 59.31 -34.58
N CYS A 32 9.53 59.74 -33.36
CA CYS A 32 9.93 58.81 -32.30
C CYS A 32 8.77 57.90 -31.88
N HIS A 33 7.55 58.44 -31.72
CA HIS A 33 6.37 57.63 -31.41
C HIS A 33 6.00 56.67 -32.56
N GLN A 34 6.15 57.08 -33.82
CA GLN A 34 5.90 56.23 -34.97
C GLN A 34 6.91 55.06 -35.04
N LEU A 35 8.20 55.33 -34.89
CA LEU A 35 9.24 54.29 -34.83
C LEU A 35 9.06 53.36 -33.63
N GLN A 36 8.65 53.88 -32.47
CA GLN A 36 8.34 53.07 -31.29
C GLN A 36 7.13 52.16 -31.53
N ALA A 37 6.10 52.65 -32.23
CA ALA A 37 4.93 51.86 -32.61
C ALA A 37 5.28 50.75 -33.62
N GLU A 38 6.12 51.03 -34.61
CA GLU A 38 6.62 50.00 -35.55
C GLU A 38 7.50 48.95 -34.87
N ALA A 39 8.41 49.37 -33.99
CA ALA A 39 9.24 48.44 -33.20
C ALA A 39 8.40 47.56 -32.28
N PHE A 40 7.35 48.13 -31.66
CA PHE A 40 6.38 47.38 -30.85
C PHE A 40 5.56 46.41 -31.71
N LYS A 41 5.07 46.85 -32.87
CA LYS A 41 4.35 46.00 -33.83
C LYS A 41 5.20 44.81 -34.27
N HIS A 42 6.43 45.04 -34.74
CA HIS A 42 7.32 43.95 -35.18
C HIS A 42 7.67 43.00 -34.02
N SER A 43 7.86 43.52 -32.80
CA SER A 43 8.10 42.68 -31.62
C SER A 43 6.89 41.80 -31.29
N THR A 44 5.68 42.36 -31.40
CA THR A 44 4.42 41.64 -31.18
C THR A 44 4.19 40.58 -32.27
N GLU A 45 4.37 40.92 -33.55
CA GLU A 45 4.24 39.98 -34.67
C GLU A 45 5.22 38.81 -34.56
N ARG A 46 6.48 39.06 -34.15
CA ARG A 46 7.45 38.00 -33.87
C ARG A 46 6.94 37.08 -32.74
N LEU A 47 6.51 37.66 -31.63
CA LEU A 47 6.05 36.89 -30.46
C LEU A 47 4.78 36.07 -30.76
N VAL A 48 3.84 36.62 -31.55
CA VAL A 48 2.65 35.89 -32.02
C VAL A 48 3.02 34.76 -32.98
N ASN A 49 3.96 34.97 -33.90
CA ASN A 49 4.44 33.92 -34.81
C ASN A 49 5.17 32.80 -34.06
N ASP A 50 6.01 33.14 -33.08
CA ASP A 50 6.73 32.15 -32.27
C ASP A 50 5.77 31.39 -31.33
N LEU A 51 4.77 32.07 -30.74
CA LEU A 51 3.69 31.43 -29.98
C LEU A 51 2.86 30.48 -30.87
N THR A 52 2.54 30.89 -32.09
CA THR A 52 1.79 30.06 -33.06
C THR A 52 2.59 28.82 -33.46
N ARG A 53 3.89 28.96 -33.74
CA ARG A 53 4.80 27.82 -34.02
C ARG A 53 4.90 26.89 -32.81
N SER A 54 5.03 27.45 -31.60
CA SER A 54 5.10 26.67 -30.36
C SER A 54 3.79 25.94 -30.07
N SER A 55 2.64 26.57 -30.33
CA SER A 55 1.32 25.95 -30.16
C SER A 55 1.14 24.78 -31.12
N LYS A 56 1.48 24.95 -32.40
CA LYS A 56 1.41 23.88 -33.40
C LYS A 56 2.36 22.71 -33.09
N SER A 57 3.56 23.01 -32.60
CA SER A 57 4.49 21.96 -32.16
C SER A 57 3.99 21.24 -30.90
N ALA A 58 3.31 21.93 -29.98
CA ALA A 58 2.68 21.29 -28.82
C ALA A 58 1.52 20.38 -29.25
N GLU A 59 0.69 20.80 -30.22
CA GLU A 59 -0.40 20.03 -30.82
C GLU A 59 0.11 18.73 -31.47
N GLU A 60 1.13 18.82 -32.34
CA GLU A 60 1.77 17.65 -32.98
C GLU A 60 2.39 16.68 -31.95
N ASN A 61 2.99 17.19 -30.87
CA ASN A 61 3.48 16.36 -29.79
C ASN A 61 2.35 15.68 -29.00
N LEU A 62 1.20 16.34 -28.82
CA LEU A 62 0.03 15.74 -28.16
C LEU A 62 -0.60 14.63 -29.02
N GLU A 63 -0.69 14.81 -30.33
CA GLU A 63 -1.15 13.78 -31.28
C GLU A 63 -0.25 12.53 -31.24
N VAL A 64 1.08 12.72 -31.18
CA VAL A 64 2.05 11.62 -31.01
C VAL A 64 1.92 10.94 -29.63
N ILE A 65 1.59 11.67 -28.58
CA ILE A 65 1.33 11.11 -27.24
C ILE A 65 0.02 10.31 -27.22
N GLU A 66 -1.03 10.80 -27.88
CA GLU A 66 -2.33 10.12 -28.01
C GLU A 66 -2.18 8.79 -28.75
N ALA A 67 -1.54 8.79 -29.93
CA ALA A 67 -1.28 7.57 -30.70
C ALA A 67 -0.46 6.52 -29.91
N ARG A 68 0.54 6.96 -29.13
CA ARG A 68 1.30 6.08 -28.22
C ARG A 68 0.47 5.60 -27.04
N SER A 69 -0.46 6.41 -26.54
CA SER A 69 -1.37 6.01 -25.46
C SER A 69 -2.32 4.90 -25.92
N GLU A 70 -2.85 4.98 -27.15
CA GLU A 70 -3.66 3.90 -27.73
C GLU A 70 -2.87 2.60 -27.92
N GLU A 71 -1.62 2.69 -28.39
CA GLU A 71 -0.72 1.54 -28.50
C GLU A 71 -0.45 0.89 -27.13
N ILE A 72 -0.17 1.70 -26.10
CA ILE A 72 0.03 1.21 -24.72
C ILE A 72 -1.24 0.53 -24.17
N ILE A 73 -2.43 1.09 -24.41
CA ILE A 73 -3.70 0.48 -24.00
C ILE A 73 -3.89 -0.88 -24.69
N LYS A 74 -3.59 -0.97 -25.99
CA LYS A 74 -3.68 -2.22 -26.77
C LYS A 74 -2.70 -3.29 -26.28
N GLU A 75 -1.44 -2.95 -26.02
CA GLU A 75 -0.48 -3.90 -25.45
C GLU A 75 -0.83 -4.28 -24.01
N SER A 76 -1.35 -3.35 -23.20
CA SER A 76 -1.84 -3.65 -21.85
C SER A 76 -3.00 -4.66 -21.87
N GLY A 77 -3.89 -4.58 -22.86
CA GLY A 77 -4.95 -5.58 -23.06
C GLY A 77 -4.38 -6.98 -23.30
N LYS A 78 -3.40 -7.13 -24.20
CA LYS A 78 -2.72 -8.42 -24.43
C LYS A 78 -2.02 -8.96 -23.19
N VAL A 79 -1.42 -8.09 -22.38
CA VAL A 79 -0.78 -8.49 -21.11
C VAL A 79 -1.83 -9.00 -20.13
N GLN A 80 -3.02 -8.40 -20.08
CA GLN A 80 -4.13 -8.86 -19.25
C GLN A 80 -4.71 -10.20 -19.73
N ASP A 81 -4.84 -10.41 -21.04
CA ASP A 81 -5.22 -11.70 -21.62
C ASP A 81 -4.19 -12.80 -21.30
N ALA A 82 -2.90 -12.48 -21.42
CA ALA A 82 -1.80 -13.38 -21.07
C ALA A 82 -1.78 -13.73 -19.58
N LEU A 83 -2.00 -12.75 -18.69
CA LEU A 83 -2.14 -12.98 -17.25
C LEU A 83 -3.33 -13.91 -16.94
N SER A 84 -4.48 -13.68 -17.59
CA SER A 84 -5.67 -14.52 -17.44
C SER A 84 -5.42 -15.97 -17.90
N SER A 85 -4.64 -16.16 -18.97
CA SER A 85 -4.22 -17.50 -19.42
C SER A 85 -3.22 -18.16 -18.46
N ILE A 86 -2.35 -17.39 -17.80
CA ILE A 86 -1.40 -17.90 -16.81
C ILE A 86 -2.15 -18.32 -15.54
N GLU A 87 -3.14 -17.56 -15.10
CA GLU A 87 -4.01 -17.89 -13.96
C GLU A 87 -4.75 -19.23 -14.21
N ALA A 88 -5.41 -19.36 -15.37
CA ALA A 88 -6.05 -20.62 -15.77
C ALA A 88 -5.07 -21.81 -15.89
N GLN A 89 -3.80 -21.57 -16.22
CA GLN A 89 -2.77 -22.61 -16.24
C GLN A 89 -2.29 -22.96 -14.82
N ALA A 90 -2.19 -22.00 -13.91
CA ALA A 90 -1.83 -22.20 -12.52
C ALA A 90 -2.91 -23.02 -11.78
N ASP A 91 -4.20 -22.75 -12.03
CA ASP A 91 -5.31 -23.53 -11.48
C ASP A 91 -5.26 -25.00 -11.95
N ARG A 92 -5.07 -25.22 -13.26
CA ARG A 92 -4.89 -26.57 -13.82
C ARG A 92 -3.68 -27.28 -13.24
N LEU A 93 -2.58 -26.57 -12.99
CA LEU A 93 -1.39 -27.14 -12.35
C LEU A 93 -1.66 -27.49 -10.88
N ALA A 94 -2.40 -26.67 -10.14
CA ALA A 94 -2.79 -26.95 -8.77
C ALA A 94 -3.74 -28.16 -8.66
N GLU A 95 -4.69 -28.29 -9.59
CA GLU A 95 -5.57 -29.46 -9.68
C GLU A 95 -4.79 -30.74 -10.04
N THR A 96 -3.91 -30.66 -11.04
CA THR A 96 -3.02 -31.77 -11.43
C THR A 96 -2.10 -32.17 -10.27
N SER A 97 -1.56 -31.19 -9.52
CA SER A 97 -0.73 -31.42 -8.34
C SER A 97 -1.47 -32.15 -7.22
N LYS A 98 -2.75 -31.85 -6.99
CA LYS A 98 -3.61 -32.62 -6.06
C LYS A 98 -3.80 -34.07 -6.54
N GLY A 99 -4.01 -34.27 -7.85
CA GLY A 99 -4.10 -35.60 -8.44
C GLY A 99 -2.83 -36.43 -8.28
N VAL A 100 -1.66 -35.82 -8.48
CA VAL A 100 -0.35 -36.44 -8.23
C VAL A 100 -0.15 -36.75 -6.74
N GLY A 101 -0.59 -35.86 -5.83
CA GLY A 101 -0.59 -36.12 -4.39
C GLY A 101 -1.36 -37.39 -4.02
N ALA A 102 -2.58 -37.55 -4.55
CA ALA A 102 -3.38 -38.76 -4.35
C ALA A 102 -2.72 -40.03 -4.90
N GLN A 103 -2.03 -39.95 -6.05
CA GLN A 103 -1.24 -41.08 -6.57
C GLN A 103 -0.03 -41.42 -5.69
N ILE A 104 0.64 -40.41 -5.11
CA ILE A 104 1.75 -40.63 -4.17
C ILE A 104 1.25 -41.33 -2.90
N ASP A 105 0.09 -40.94 -2.37
CA ASP A 105 -0.51 -41.59 -1.20
C ASP A 105 -0.89 -43.06 -1.48
N ASP A 106 -1.42 -43.38 -2.66
CA ASP A 106 -1.72 -44.75 -3.10
C ASP A 106 -0.43 -45.60 -3.25
N VAL A 107 0.61 -45.05 -3.88
CA VAL A 107 1.92 -45.71 -4.00
C VAL A 107 2.57 -45.92 -2.62
N LEU A 108 2.42 -44.98 -1.68
CA LEU A 108 2.89 -45.13 -0.31
C LEU A 108 2.11 -46.20 0.45
N ALA A 109 0.79 -46.30 0.25
CA ALA A 109 -0.03 -47.38 0.82
C ALA A 109 0.39 -48.75 0.26
N HIS A 110 0.58 -48.86 -1.05
CA HIS A 110 1.03 -50.09 -1.70
C HIS A 110 2.45 -50.50 -1.27
N SER A 111 3.37 -49.53 -1.12
CA SER A 111 4.71 -49.76 -0.60
C SER A 111 4.71 -50.32 0.82
N ARG A 112 3.80 -49.83 1.70
CA ARG A 112 3.60 -50.42 3.03
C ARG A 112 3.12 -51.87 2.95
N THR A 113 2.14 -52.18 2.11
CA THR A 113 1.65 -53.56 1.97
C THR A 113 2.74 -54.52 1.47
N ILE A 114 3.59 -54.08 0.54
CA ILE A 114 4.76 -54.86 0.07
C ILE A 114 5.78 -55.04 1.20
N SER A 115 6.03 -54.00 2.01
CA SER A 115 6.96 -54.09 3.14
C SER A 115 6.47 -55.08 4.21
N ASP A 116 5.17 -55.11 4.50
CA ASP A 116 4.60 -56.04 5.47
C ASP A 116 4.57 -57.48 4.93
N GLN A 117 4.21 -57.69 3.66
CA GLN A 117 4.37 -58.99 2.99
C GLN A 117 5.83 -59.47 2.98
N SER A 118 6.80 -58.57 2.79
CA SER A 118 8.22 -58.91 2.83
C SER A 118 8.66 -59.40 4.22
N LYS A 119 8.12 -58.83 5.31
CA LYS A 119 8.34 -59.32 6.67
C LYS A 119 7.71 -60.71 6.90
N GLU A 120 6.50 -60.93 6.39
CA GLU A 120 5.81 -62.23 6.49
C GLU A 120 6.55 -63.34 5.73
N ILE A 121 7.09 -63.04 4.55
CA ILE A 121 7.96 -63.94 3.78
C ILE A 121 9.27 -64.21 4.55
N ALA A 122 9.88 -63.20 5.17
CA ALA A 122 11.09 -63.38 5.97
C ALA A 122 10.84 -64.26 7.22
N ALA A 123 9.69 -64.11 7.87
CA ALA A 123 9.27 -64.99 8.96
C ALA A 123 9.05 -66.44 8.48
N SER A 124 8.33 -66.61 7.37
CA SER A 124 8.11 -67.93 6.74
C SER A 124 9.42 -68.61 6.34
N GLN A 125 10.41 -67.86 5.85
CA GLN A 125 11.75 -68.39 5.55
C GLN A 125 12.53 -68.80 6.80
N ALA A 126 12.35 -68.10 7.92
CA ALA A 126 12.96 -68.46 9.19
C ALA A 126 12.38 -69.79 9.73
N GLU A 127 11.05 -69.94 9.74
CA GLU A 127 10.37 -71.19 10.11
C GLU A 127 10.78 -72.35 9.21
N LEU A 128 10.85 -72.13 7.88
CA LEU A 128 11.27 -73.16 6.93
C LEU A 128 12.71 -73.63 7.21
N LYS A 129 13.62 -72.71 7.57
CA LYS A 129 15.01 -73.01 7.92
C LYS A 129 15.11 -73.79 9.22
N GLU A 130 14.26 -73.50 10.21
CA GLU A 130 14.15 -74.27 11.44
C GLU A 130 13.62 -75.68 11.17
N GLY A 131 12.54 -75.82 10.38
CA GLY A 131 11.99 -77.10 9.96
C GLY A 131 12.99 -77.96 9.17
N GLN A 132 13.82 -77.36 8.31
CA GLN A 132 14.92 -78.05 7.63
C GLN A 132 16.00 -78.54 8.62
N ALA A 133 16.32 -77.77 9.65
CA ALA A 133 17.27 -78.19 10.69
C ALA A 133 16.72 -79.33 11.56
N GLU A 134 15.43 -79.31 11.90
CA GLU A 134 14.76 -80.40 12.61
C GLU A 134 14.70 -81.68 11.75
N MET A 135 14.36 -81.54 10.46
CA MET A 135 14.36 -82.66 9.50
C MET A 135 15.75 -83.27 9.36
N ARG A 136 16.80 -82.45 9.28
CA ARG A 136 18.19 -82.93 9.21
C ARG A 136 18.57 -83.75 10.44
N LYS A 137 18.23 -83.29 11.66
CA LYS A 137 18.41 -84.07 12.89
C LYS A 137 17.65 -85.41 12.86
N LYS A 138 16.40 -85.42 12.39
CA LYS A 138 15.58 -86.64 12.28
C LYS A 138 16.18 -87.64 11.27
N ILE A 139 16.75 -87.16 10.17
CA ILE A 139 17.45 -87.99 9.17
C ILE A 139 18.73 -88.57 9.79
N GLU A 140 19.54 -87.75 10.48
CA GLU A 140 20.80 -88.18 11.10
C GLU A 140 20.56 -89.27 12.17
N ALA A 141 19.58 -89.06 13.08
CA ALA A 141 19.14 -90.07 14.06
C ALA A 141 18.35 -91.26 13.44
N GLY A 142 17.97 -91.17 12.17
CA GLY A 142 17.48 -92.29 11.37
C GLY A 142 18.62 -93.11 10.78
N MET A 143 19.64 -92.42 10.28
CA MET A 143 20.87 -92.98 9.71
C MET A 143 21.65 -93.78 10.76
N GLU A 144 21.79 -93.26 11.99
CA GLU A 144 22.41 -93.98 13.12
C GLU A 144 21.68 -95.30 13.43
N ARG A 145 20.34 -95.30 13.46
CA ARG A 145 19.55 -96.53 13.67
C ARG A 145 19.65 -97.52 12.51
N ILE A 146 19.77 -97.03 11.27
CA ILE A 146 20.01 -97.90 10.11
C ILE A 146 21.41 -98.52 10.19
N GLN A 147 22.43 -97.74 10.55
CA GLN A 147 23.80 -98.20 10.78
C GLN A 147 23.84 -99.29 11.86
N GLU A 148 23.24 -99.03 13.03
CA GLU A 148 23.13 -100.00 14.13
C GLU A 148 22.41 -101.29 13.71
N SER A 149 21.32 -101.18 12.96
CA SER A 149 20.60 -102.33 12.41
C SER A 149 21.40 -103.08 11.34
N TYR A 150 22.29 -102.41 10.61
CA TYR A 150 23.17 -103.02 9.61
C TYR A 150 24.33 -103.77 10.27
N ASP A 151 24.89 -103.22 11.34
CA ASP A 151 25.93 -103.86 12.15
C ASP A 151 25.38 -105.11 12.87
N GLN A 152 24.15 -105.03 13.44
CA GLN A 152 23.44 -106.19 13.99
C GLN A 152 23.14 -107.26 12.93
N LEU A 153 22.76 -106.85 11.70
CA LEU A 153 22.55 -107.78 10.59
C LEU A 153 23.87 -108.43 10.15
N GLY A 154 24.99 -107.69 10.19
CA GLY A 154 26.34 -108.21 9.94
C GLY A 154 26.76 -109.27 10.95
N ASP A 155 26.56 -109.02 12.25
CA ASP A 155 26.83 -110.01 13.32
C ASP A 155 25.92 -111.24 13.20
N GLY A 156 24.64 -111.05 12.86
CA GLY A 156 23.69 -112.12 12.55
C GLY A 156 24.12 -112.96 11.33
N MET A 157 24.63 -112.33 10.28
CA MET A 157 25.17 -113.00 9.09
C MET A 157 26.46 -113.78 9.42
N GLY A 158 27.29 -113.25 10.32
CA GLY A 158 28.46 -113.94 10.86
C GLY A 158 28.08 -115.25 11.57
N LYS A 159 27.11 -115.20 12.47
CA LYS A 159 26.56 -116.39 13.15
C LYS A 159 25.94 -117.39 12.16
N LEU A 160 25.18 -116.92 11.18
CA LEU A 160 24.63 -117.76 10.11
C LEU A 160 25.72 -118.45 9.28
N THR A 161 26.88 -117.80 9.09
CA THR A 161 28.03 -118.38 8.39
C THR A 161 28.71 -119.46 9.24
N GLU A 162 28.80 -119.27 10.56
CA GLU A 162 29.30 -120.26 11.51
C GLU A 162 28.36 -121.48 11.64
N GLU A 163 27.04 -121.24 11.73
CA GLU A 163 26.02 -122.30 11.67
C GLU A 163 26.06 -123.06 10.34
N ALA A 164 26.25 -122.38 9.20
CA ALA A 164 26.39 -123.02 7.89
C ALA A 164 27.64 -123.92 7.81
N VAL A 165 28.74 -123.57 8.47
CA VAL A 165 29.92 -124.44 8.60
C VAL A 165 29.63 -125.66 9.49
N GLY A 166 28.78 -125.51 10.52
CA GLY A 166 28.23 -126.62 11.29
C GLY A 166 27.38 -127.57 10.43
N ILE A 167 26.42 -127.02 9.68
CA ILE A 167 25.52 -127.75 8.79
C ILE A 167 26.30 -128.48 7.68
N GLN A 168 27.34 -127.87 7.11
CA GLN A 168 28.24 -128.51 6.13
C GLN A 168 28.90 -129.80 6.68
N LYS A 169 29.16 -129.84 8.00
CA LYS A 169 29.74 -130.99 8.69
C LYS A 169 28.71 -132.09 8.95
N GLU A 170 27.44 -131.72 9.20
CA GLU A 170 26.31 -132.64 9.33
C GLU A 170 25.87 -133.24 7.98
N ILE A 171 25.92 -132.46 6.88
CA ILE A 171 25.63 -132.94 5.51
C ILE A 171 26.51 -134.13 5.13
N GLY A 172 27.75 -134.18 5.60
CA GLY A 172 28.66 -135.33 5.42
C GLY A 172 28.16 -136.64 6.06
N THR A 173 27.25 -136.57 7.05
CA THR A 173 26.62 -137.74 7.68
C THR A 173 25.22 -138.06 7.12
N VAL A 174 24.58 -137.11 6.42
CA VAL A 174 23.25 -137.30 5.80
C VAL A 174 23.36 -137.95 4.41
N GLY A 175 24.52 -137.86 3.75
CA GLY A 175 24.77 -138.41 2.42
C GLY A 175 24.39 -139.90 2.27
N ASP A 176 24.69 -140.73 3.28
CA ASP A 176 24.37 -142.17 3.27
C ASP A 176 22.87 -142.47 3.39
N LEU A 177 22.07 -141.52 3.91
CA LEU A 177 20.62 -141.69 4.11
C LEU A 177 19.78 -141.12 2.95
N MET A 178 20.37 -140.22 2.14
CA MET A 178 19.64 -139.42 1.15
C MET A 178 19.32 -140.16 -0.16
N SER A 179 19.86 -141.37 -0.37
CA SER A 179 19.49 -142.27 -1.49
C SER A 179 18.03 -142.74 -1.44
N SER A 180 17.35 -142.63 -0.29
CA SER A 180 16.04 -143.25 -0.04
C SER A 180 14.79 -142.37 -0.25
N LYS A 181 14.91 -141.06 -0.53
CA LYS A 181 13.75 -140.14 -0.55
C LYS A 181 13.60 -139.22 -1.78
N MET A 182 14.21 -139.58 -2.90
CA MET A 182 14.09 -138.87 -4.19
C MET A 182 12.74 -139.12 -4.90
N LEU A 183 11.60 -138.92 -4.22
CA LEU A 183 10.25 -139.15 -4.79
C LEU A 183 9.18 -138.12 -4.38
N VAL A 184 9.57 -137.01 -3.74
CA VAL A 184 8.65 -135.91 -3.34
C VAL A 184 8.99 -134.58 -4.02
N LEU A 185 10.15 -134.45 -4.66
CA LEU A 185 10.65 -133.22 -5.29
C LEU A 185 9.89 -132.75 -6.56
N GLN A 186 8.83 -133.46 -6.96
CA GLN A 186 8.06 -133.10 -8.16
C GLN A 186 6.92 -132.11 -7.88
N GLY A 187 6.44 -131.97 -6.64
CA GLY A 187 5.40 -130.98 -6.29
C GLY A 187 5.94 -129.56 -6.06
N THR A 188 7.19 -129.42 -5.61
CA THR A 188 7.77 -128.12 -5.24
C THR A 188 8.23 -127.29 -6.45
N ALA A 189 8.33 -127.89 -7.64
CA ALA A 189 8.82 -127.22 -8.84
C ALA A 189 7.81 -126.21 -9.43
N ASP A 190 6.52 -126.52 -9.41
CA ASP A 190 5.48 -125.67 -10.02
C ASP A 190 5.19 -124.40 -9.19
N GLU A 191 5.32 -124.50 -7.86
CA GLU A 191 5.06 -123.37 -6.95
C GLU A 191 6.14 -122.27 -7.09
N ILE A 192 7.41 -122.69 -7.22
CA ILE A 192 8.57 -121.82 -7.47
C ILE A 192 8.41 -121.05 -8.79
N GLY A 193 7.89 -121.69 -9.85
CA GLY A 193 7.66 -121.04 -11.14
C GLY A 193 6.71 -119.85 -11.08
N SER A 194 5.63 -119.96 -10.31
CA SER A 194 4.63 -118.87 -10.17
C SER A 194 5.16 -117.66 -9.38
N VAL A 195 5.98 -117.92 -8.35
CA VAL A 195 6.57 -116.87 -7.50
C VAL A 195 7.72 -116.17 -8.23
N ALA A 196 8.57 -116.92 -8.95
CA ALA A 196 9.62 -116.34 -9.78
C ALA A 196 9.05 -115.43 -10.88
N GLY A 197 7.97 -115.84 -11.55
CA GLY A 197 7.29 -115.01 -12.56
C GLY A 197 6.79 -113.68 -12.01
N LYS A 198 6.08 -113.70 -10.86
CA LYS A 198 5.63 -112.46 -10.19
C LYS A 198 6.80 -111.59 -9.71
N SER A 199 7.89 -112.18 -9.25
CA SER A 199 9.08 -111.44 -8.83
C SER A 199 9.77 -110.73 -10.01
N LEU A 200 9.82 -111.38 -11.17
CA LEU A 200 10.44 -110.82 -12.37
C LEU A 200 9.62 -109.65 -12.94
N GLU A 201 8.28 -109.79 -12.99
CA GLU A 201 7.35 -108.72 -13.38
C GLU A 201 7.51 -107.47 -12.48
N ASN A 202 7.57 -107.67 -11.16
CA ASN A 202 7.73 -106.58 -10.19
C ASN A 202 9.13 -105.92 -10.30
N GLN A 203 10.20 -106.68 -10.57
CA GLN A 203 11.52 -106.11 -10.81
C GLN A 203 11.58 -105.31 -12.13
N MET A 204 10.85 -105.74 -13.16
CA MET A 204 10.75 -105.00 -14.42
C MET A 204 9.98 -103.67 -14.26
N GLN A 205 8.89 -103.66 -13.49
CA GLN A 205 8.21 -102.41 -13.13
C GLN A 205 9.07 -101.47 -12.26
N LEU A 206 9.87 -102.03 -11.34
CA LEU A 206 10.79 -101.23 -10.54
C LEU A 206 11.89 -100.58 -11.40
N LEU A 207 12.43 -101.30 -12.38
CA LEU A 207 13.41 -100.78 -13.35
C LEU A 207 12.80 -99.66 -14.21
N ASP A 208 11.59 -99.83 -14.74
CA ASP A 208 10.89 -98.78 -15.50
C ASP A 208 10.61 -97.54 -14.63
N GLY A 209 10.19 -97.73 -13.38
CA GLY A 209 10.01 -96.64 -12.41
C GLY A 209 11.30 -95.90 -12.07
N GLN A 210 12.41 -96.63 -11.88
CA GLN A 210 13.74 -96.03 -11.65
C GLN A 210 14.27 -95.30 -12.87
N ASN A 211 14.04 -95.81 -14.09
CA ASN A 211 14.47 -95.16 -15.32
C ASN A 211 13.71 -93.83 -15.53
N LYS A 212 12.38 -93.82 -15.32
CA LYS A 212 11.56 -92.60 -15.35
C LYS A 212 11.94 -91.59 -14.26
N ALA A 213 12.33 -92.06 -13.08
CA ALA A 213 12.88 -91.19 -12.04
C ALA A 213 14.24 -90.58 -12.43
N MET A 214 15.09 -91.34 -13.12
CA MET A 214 16.38 -90.86 -13.63
C MET A 214 16.22 -89.81 -14.75
N ASP A 215 15.28 -90.03 -15.67
CA ASP A 215 14.92 -89.04 -16.71
C ASP A 215 14.39 -87.74 -16.08
N GLY A 216 13.55 -87.87 -15.03
CA GLY A 216 13.07 -86.75 -14.24
C GLY A 216 14.20 -86.00 -13.52
N LEU A 217 15.14 -86.72 -12.91
CA LEU A 217 16.30 -86.13 -12.23
C LEU A 217 17.23 -85.40 -13.20
N THR A 218 17.44 -85.97 -14.39
CA THR A 218 18.24 -85.38 -15.47
C THR A 218 17.59 -84.10 -15.98
N SER A 219 16.26 -84.11 -16.15
CA SER A 219 15.46 -82.94 -16.53
C SER A 219 15.48 -81.84 -15.45
N LEU A 220 15.47 -82.22 -14.18
CA LEU A 220 15.58 -81.27 -13.06
C LEU A 220 16.97 -80.61 -13.04
N HIS A 221 18.02 -81.39 -13.29
CA HIS A 221 19.40 -80.89 -13.33
C HIS A 221 19.62 -79.90 -14.49
N THR A 222 19.12 -80.18 -15.69
CA THR A 222 19.19 -79.22 -16.80
C THR A 222 18.41 -77.94 -16.50
N PHE A 223 17.19 -78.05 -15.95
CA PHE A 223 16.40 -76.89 -15.54
C PHE A 223 17.11 -76.04 -14.47
N GLN A 224 17.73 -76.69 -13.47
CA GLN A 224 18.50 -76.02 -12.43
C GLN A 224 19.75 -75.32 -12.99
N SER A 225 20.47 -75.95 -13.92
CA SER A 225 21.63 -75.33 -14.57
C SER A 225 21.25 -74.13 -15.44
N GLN A 226 20.13 -74.21 -16.17
CA GLN A 226 19.64 -73.10 -16.98
C GLN A 226 19.15 -71.93 -16.11
N ALA A 227 18.41 -72.20 -15.03
CA ALA A 227 17.97 -71.17 -14.09
C ALA A 227 19.13 -70.45 -13.39
N LEU A 228 20.24 -71.16 -13.12
CA LEU A 228 21.46 -70.55 -12.59
C LEU A 228 22.16 -69.65 -13.61
N GLU A 229 22.20 -70.02 -14.88
CA GLU A 229 22.81 -69.20 -15.93
C GLU A 229 21.97 -67.95 -16.23
N GLU A 230 20.63 -68.06 -16.29
CA GLU A 230 19.72 -66.92 -16.41
C GLU A 230 19.80 -65.98 -15.19
N SER A 231 19.92 -66.55 -13.97
CA SER A 231 20.15 -65.78 -12.74
C SER A 231 21.50 -65.05 -12.75
N ARG A 232 22.53 -65.65 -13.34
CA ARG A 232 23.85 -65.04 -13.51
C ARG A 232 23.82 -63.89 -14.52
N GLU A 233 23.22 -64.08 -15.68
CA GLU A 233 23.11 -63.06 -16.74
C GLU A 233 22.29 -61.85 -16.25
N THR A 234 21.21 -62.09 -15.51
CA THR A 234 20.40 -61.01 -14.90
C THR A 234 21.16 -60.26 -13.80
N LEU A 235 21.95 -60.95 -12.98
CA LEU A 235 22.76 -60.32 -11.94
C LEU A 235 23.92 -59.49 -12.53
N GLU A 236 24.52 -59.92 -13.64
CA GLU A 236 25.53 -59.14 -14.39
C GLU A 236 24.91 -57.89 -15.04
N LYS A 237 23.74 -58.01 -15.67
CA LYS A 237 22.97 -56.87 -16.18
C LYS A 237 22.61 -55.88 -15.06
N LEU A 238 22.22 -56.36 -13.88
CA LEU A 238 21.90 -55.53 -12.73
C LEU A 238 23.14 -54.80 -12.18
N ALA A 239 24.31 -55.45 -12.13
CA ALA A 239 25.57 -54.83 -11.74
C ALA A 239 25.99 -53.71 -12.70
N LEU A 240 25.92 -53.97 -14.02
CA LEU A 240 26.17 -52.95 -15.06
C LEU A 240 25.19 -51.78 -14.99
N PHE A 241 23.91 -52.05 -14.73
CA PHE A 241 22.90 -51.01 -14.54
C PHE A 241 23.17 -50.16 -13.29
N GLY A 242 23.51 -50.81 -12.18
CA GLY A 242 23.88 -50.14 -10.92
C GLY A 242 25.09 -49.22 -11.08
N GLN A 243 26.15 -49.69 -11.75
CA GLN A 243 27.32 -48.87 -12.04
C GLN A 243 26.97 -47.64 -12.91
N ARG A 244 26.16 -47.82 -13.96
CA ARG A 244 25.73 -46.72 -14.83
C ARG A 244 24.88 -45.69 -14.07
N GLN A 245 23.98 -46.13 -13.20
CA GLN A 245 23.22 -45.23 -12.33
C GLN A 245 24.12 -44.48 -11.32
N GLN A 246 25.15 -45.13 -10.77
CA GLN A 246 26.14 -44.48 -9.90
C GLN A 246 26.88 -43.34 -10.65
N GLU A 247 27.31 -43.58 -11.89
CA GLU A 247 27.99 -42.59 -12.74
C GLU A 247 27.04 -41.45 -13.16
N GLU A 248 25.80 -41.75 -13.52
CA GLU A 248 24.78 -40.73 -13.82
C GLU A 248 24.49 -39.83 -12.61
N LEU A 249 24.32 -40.41 -11.41
CA LEU A 249 24.10 -39.66 -10.18
C LEU A 249 25.27 -38.73 -9.85
N LEU A 250 26.51 -39.20 -9.98
CA LEU A 250 27.70 -38.36 -9.80
C LEU A 250 27.73 -37.20 -10.81
N SER A 251 27.40 -37.46 -12.09
CA SER A 251 27.32 -36.40 -13.11
C SER A 251 26.23 -35.36 -12.80
N LYS A 252 25.10 -35.79 -12.24
CA LYS A 252 23.99 -34.91 -11.84
C LYS A 252 24.33 -34.11 -10.60
N GLN A 253 25.01 -34.71 -9.63
CA GLN A 253 25.46 -34.01 -8.42
C GLN A 253 26.47 -32.92 -8.75
N GLU A 254 27.38 -33.14 -9.71
CA GLU A 254 28.31 -32.12 -10.20
C GLU A 254 27.59 -30.99 -10.96
N GLN A 255 26.62 -31.31 -11.83
CA GLN A 255 25.77 -30.29 -12.49
C GLN A 255 25.02 -29.42 -11.46
N ILE A 256 24.46 -30.03 -10.41
CA ILE A 256 23.78 -29.32 -9.32
C ILE A 256 24.76 -28.44 -8.54
N ARG A 257 25.97 -28.93 -8.26
CA ARG A 257 27.02 -28.17 -7.57
C ARG A 257 27.42 -26.92 -8.38
N GLN A 258 27.67 -27.06 -9.67
CA GLN A 258 28.01 -25.93 -10.55
C GLN A 258 26.86 -24.92 -10.65
N ALA A 259 25.60 -25.39 -10.74
CA ALA A 259 24.43 -24.51 -10.72
C ALA A 259 24.28 -23.78 -9.37
N HIS A 260 24.57 -24.45 -8.25
CA HIS A 260 24.53 -23.86 -6.91
C HIS A 260 25.62 -22.80 -6.71
N ASP A 261 26.86 -23.07 -7.12
CA ASP A 261 27.97 -22.11 -7.07
C ASP A 261 27.69 -20.88 -7.96
N HIS A 262 27.08 -21.07 -9.13
CA HIS A 262 26.63 -19.96 -9.97
C HIS A 262 25.48 -19.16 -9.33
N LEU A 263 24.55 -19.83 -8.64
CA LEU A 263 23.48 -19.17 -7.89
C LEU A 263 24.02 -18.33 -6.72
N ILE A 264 25.05 -18.81 -6.00
CA ILE A 264 25.74 -18.07 -4.94
C ILE A 264 26.42 -16.83 -5.50
N LEU A 265 27.16 -16.95 -6.61
CA LEU A 265 27.81 -15.82 -7.28
C LEU A 265 26.79 -14.75 -7.73
N ASN A 266 25.68 -15.18 -8.32
CA ASN A 266 24.59 -14.28 -8.71
C ASN A 266 23.87 -13.68 -7.49
N SER A 267 23.73 -14.42 -6.39
CA SER A 267 23.16 -13.90 -5.15
C SER A 267 24.03 -12.78 -4.56
N HIS A 268 25.36 -12.95 -4.55
CA HIS A 268 26.29 -11.91 -4.11
C HIS A 268 26.26 -10.65 -5.00
N SER A 269 26.16 -10.80 -6.32
CA SER A 269 26.07 -9.64 -7.22
C SER A 269 24.74 -8.90 -7.10
N ILE A 270 23.62 -9.63 -6.92
CA ILE A 270 22.31 -9.06 -6.60
C ILE A 270 22.33 -8.34 -5.26
N LEU A 271 22.97 -8.90 -4.22
CA LEU A 271 23.02 -8.31 -2.89
C LEU A 271 23.86 -7.02 -2.88
N ALA A 272 25.01 -7.00 -3.56
CA ALA A 272 25.80 -5.79 -3.77
C ALA A 272 25.01 -4.71 -4.55
N ALA A 273 24.29 -5.09 -5.61
CA ALA A 273 23.41 -4.16 -6.32
C ALA A 273 22.28 -3.64 -5.42
N GLN A 274 21.71 -4.49 -4.55
CA GLN A 274 20.64 -4.11 -3.62
C GLN A 274 21.13 -3.13 -2.53
N GLU A 275 22.37 -3.27 -2.06
CA GLU A 275 23.02 -2.28 -1.18
C GLU A 275 23.24 -0.94 -1.90
N GLU A 276 23.72 -0.96 -3.15
CA GLU A 276 23.88 0.25 -3.96
C GLU A 276 22.51 0.93 -4.24
N PHE A 277 21.46 0.15 -4.51
CA PHE A 277 20.10 0.65 -4.65
C PHE A 277 19.55 1.24 -3.36
N ARG A 278 19.80 0.63 -2.19
CA ARG A 278 19.41 1.22 -0.89
C ARG A 278 20.15 2.52 -0.62
N ALA A 279 21.44 2.62 -0.92
CA ALA A 279 22.21 3.85 -0.79
C ALA A 279 21.67 4.97 -1.74
N LYS A 280 21.33 4.61 -2.98
CA LYS A 280 20.69 5.55 -3.93
C LYS A 280 19.29 5.96 -3.45
N GLN A 281 18.46 5.04 -2.95
CA GLN A 281 17.15 5.37 -2.38
C GLN A 281 17.27 6.29 -1.17
N ALA A 282 18.19 6.03 -0.23
CA ALA A 282 18.42 6.91 0.92
C ALA A 282 18.79 8.35 0.49
N ASN A 283 19.64 8.50 -0.53
CA ASN A 283 19.97 9.80 -1.11
C ASN A 283 18.76 10.46 -1.80
N ILE A 284 17.91 9.69 -2.49
CA ILE A 284 16.67 10.19 -3.11
C ILE A 284 15.68 10.65 -2.04
N PHE A 285 15.46 9.88 -0.98
CA PHE A 285 14.58 10.29 0.13
C PHE A 285 15.11 11.53 0.85
N ALA A 286 16.42 11.65 1.08
CA ALA A 286 17.04 12.85 1.65
C ALA A 286 16.93 14.08 0.72
N ALA A 287 16.88 13.89 -0.61
CA ALA A 287 16.61 14.96 -1.57
C ALA A 287 15.12 15.33 -1.60
N LEU A 288 14.23 14.35 -1.49
CA LEU A 288 12.77 14.54 -1.48
C LEU A 288 12.30 15.25 -0.21
N ASP A 289 12.85 14.93 0.95
CA ASP A 289 12.59 15.65 2.21
C ASP A 289 13.01 17.13 2.12
N LYS A 290 14.22 17.40 1.58
CA LYS A 290 14.66 18.77 1.28
C LYS A 290 13.73 19.49 0.28
N LEU A 291 13.23 18.78 -0.73
CA LEU A 291 12.26 19.32 -1.68
C LEU A 291 10.91 19.61 -1.00
N TYR A 292 10.46 18.77 -0.06
CA TYR A 292 9.23 18.98 0.70
C TYR A 292 9.34 20.20 1.64
N ILE A 293 10.46 20.33 2.36
CA ILE A 293 10.77 21.50 3.19
C ILE A 293 10.78 22.77 2.33
N LEU A 294 11.45 22.74 1.16
CA LEU A 294 11.49 23.85 0.21
C LEU A 294 10.11 24.20 -0.36
N HIS A 295 9.33 23.19 -0.75
CA HIS A 295 7.98 23.38 -1.28
C HIS A 295 7.05 23.98 -0.23
N ASN A 296 7.13 23.53 1.03
CA ASN A 296 6.37 24.10 2.14
C ASN A 296 6.78 25.55 2.45
N ALA A 297 8.08 25.86 2.38
CA ALA A 297 8.58 27.23 2.51
C ALA A 297 8.05 28.16 1.39
N ILE A 298 8.11 27.72 0.13
CA ILE A 298 7.55 28.45 -1.03
C ILE A 298 6.02 28.61 -0.89
N LEU A 299 5.32 27.59 -0.41
CA LEU A 299 3.87 27.64 -0.20
C LEU A 299 3.48 28.56 0.98
N ALA A 300 4.33 28.70 1.99
CA ALA A 300 4.18 29.72 3.03
C ALA A 300 4.44 31.14 2.50
N GLU A 301 5.51 31.34 1.73
CA GLU A 301 5.87 32.64 1.14
C GLU A 301 4.80 33.14 0.16
N SER A 302 4.30 32.28 -0.73
CA SER A 302 3.23 32.62 -1.68
C SER A 302 1.89 32.96 -1.02
N ARG A 303 1.60 32.42 0.18
CA ARG A 303 0.40 32.80 0.96
C ARG A 303 0.50 34.22 1.49
N PHE A 304 1.67 34.65 1.96
CA PHE A 304 1.89 36.01 2.43
C PHE A 304 1.67 37.03 1.31
N ILE A 305 2.23 36.76 0.12
CA ILE A 305 2.06 37.61 -1.08
C ILE A 305 0.58 37.75 -1.46
N LYS A 306 -0.17 36.64 -1.51
CA LYS A 306 -1.62 36.66 -1.85
C LYS A 306 -2.46 37.42 -0.82
N ALA A 307 -2.14 37.29 0.48
CA ALA A 307 -2.83 38.04 1.53
C ALA A 307 -2.56 39.55 1.43
N PHE A 308 -1.31 39.95 1.17
CA PHE A 308 -0.92 41.35 1.00
C PHE A 308 -1.73 42.05 -0.11
N PHE A 309 -1.78 41.47 -1.31
CA PHE A 309 -2.58 42.04 -2.41
C PHE A 309 -4.07 42.14 -2.08
N PHE A 310 -4.66 41.12 -1.44
CA PHE A 310 -6.07 41.12 -1.06
C PHE A 310 -6.42 42.29 -0.12
N TYR A 311 -5.64 42.49 0.95
CA TYR A 311 -5.89 43.57 1.90
C TYR A 311 -5.62 44.96 1.30
N CYS A 312 -4.58 45.12 0.49
CA CYS A 312 -4.32 46.38 -0.24
C CYS A 312 -5.50 46.76 -1.14
N CYS A 313 -6.06 45.80 -1.89
CA CYS A 313 -7.24 46.02 -2.72
C CYS A 313 -8.47 46.39 -1.89
N ILE A 314 -8.74 45.70 -0.76
CA ILE A 314 -9.91 46.02 0.09
C ILE A 314 -9.79 47.39 0.75
N VAL A 315 -8.60 47.78 1.24
CA VAL A 315 -8.38 49.12 1.80
C VAL A 315 -8.66 50.20 0.75
N PHE A 316 -8.21 49.99 -0.49
CA PHE A 316 -8.47 50.89 -1.61
C PHE A 316 -9.95 50.94 -2.00
N LEU A 317 -10.64 49.81 -2.05
CA LEU A 317 -12.07 49.75 -2.35
C LEU A 317 -12.92 50.41 -1.25
N ILE A 318 -12.61 50.17 0.03
CA ILE A 318 -13.25 50.87 1.16
C ILE A 318 -12.99 52.38 1.05
N TYR A 319 -11.76 52.80 0.75
CA TYR A 319 -11.43 54.22 0.59
C TYR A 319 -12.25 54.87 -0.54
N MET A 320 -12.33 54.22 -1.71
CA MET A 320 -13.11 54.69 -2.86
C MET A 320 -14.61 54.75 -2.56
N LEU A 321 -15.22 53.64 -2.11
CA LEU A 321 -16.65 53.54 -1.82
C LEU A 321 -17.09 54.46 -0.67
N THR A 322 -16.17 54.75 0.26
CA THR A 322 -16.45 55.64 1.40
C THR A 322 -16.03 57.10 1.15
N SER A 323 -15.61 57.46 -0.06
CA SER A 323 -15.26 58.84 -0.43
C SER A 323 -16.48 59.72 -0.71
N ALA A 324 -17.68 59.15 -0.90
CA ALA A 324 -18.92 59.90 -0.99
C ALA A 324 -19.33 60.48 0.37
N LYS A 325 -19.91 61.69 0.39
CA LYS A 325 -20.45 62.32 1.62
C LYS A 325 -21.44 61.41 2.37
N GLN A 326 -22.19 60.59 1.65
CA GLN A 326 -23.27 59.73 2.16
C GLN A 326 -22.80 58.58 3.07
N THR A 327 -21.53 58.16 2.98
CA THR A 327 -20.99 56.97 3.67
C THR A 327 -19.87 57.30 4.66
N PHE A 328 -19.47 58.57 4.76
CA PHE A 328 -18.28 59.02 5.50
C PHE A 328 -18.20 58.53 6.97
N SER A 329 -19.31 58.51 7.69
CA SER A 329 -19.36 58.14 9.13
C SER A 329 -18.94 56.68 9.39
N ILE A 330 -19.26 55.76 8.48
CA ILE A 330 -19.04 54.31 8.66
C ILE A 330 -17.60 53.89 8.30
N ARG A 331 -16.80 54.79 7.71
CA ARG A 331 -15.41 54.53 7.32
C ARG A 331 -14.56 53.96 8.46
N GLY A 332 -14.70 54.51 9.67
CA GLY A 332 -13.96 54.06 10.86
C GLY A 332 -14.35 52.65 11.30
N GLN A 333 -15.65 52.34 11.25
CA GLN A 333 -16.17 51.01 11.62
C GLN A 333 -15.72 49.92 10.63
N LEU A 334 -15.72 50.23 9.33
CA LEU A 334 -15.22 49.33 8.28
C LEU A 334 -13.72 49.01 8.45
N TYR A 335 -12.88 50.02 8.73
CA TYR A 335 -11.46 49.78 8.99
C TYR A 335 -11.22 49.02 10.30
N PHE A 336 -12.00 49.28 11.36
CA PHE A 336 -11.91 48.53 12.61
C PHE A 336 -12.27 47.05 12.42
N GLY A 337 -13.33 46.76 11.65
CA GLY A 337 -13.69 45.39 11.24
C GLY A 337 -12.61 44.71 10.38
N LEU A 338 -11.94 45.47 9.51
CA LEU A 338 -10.79 44.97 8.73
C LEU A 338 -9.60 44.59 9.62
N CYS A 339 -9.33 45.37 10.68
CA CYS A 339 -8.30 45.03 11.66
C CYS A 339 -8.65 43.77 12.46
N ILE A 340 -9.90 43.61 12.91
CA ILE A 340 -10.35 42.40 13.62
C ILE A 340 -10.22 41.16 12.74
N THR A 341 -10.62 41.24 11.47
CA THR A 341 -10.53 40.09 10.56
C THR A 341 -9.09 39.70 10.25
N LEU A 342 -8.17 40.66 10.10
CA LEU A 342 -6.74 40.40 9.98
C LEU A 342 -6.16 39.71 11.23
N LEU A 343 -6.58 40.11 12.44
CA LEU A 343 -6.16 39.44 13.68
C LEU A 343 -6.70 38.00 13.76
N LEU A 344 -7.94 37.75 13.34
CA LEU A 344 -8.53 36.41 13.28
C LEU A 344 -7.81 35.52 12.26
N GLU A 345 -7.44 36.04 11.09
CA GLU A 345 -6.64 35.30 10.11
C GLU A 345 -5.24 34.95 10.62
N MET A 346 -4.54 35.90 11.25
CA MET A 346 -3.24 35.65 11.86
C MET A 346 -3.33 34.62 13.00
N GLY A 347 -4.41 34.64 13.79
CA GLY A 347 -4.71 33.62 14.79
C GLY A 347 -4.93 32.23 14.19
N LEU A 348 -5.77 32.14 13.14
CA LEU A 348 -6.05 30.89 12.42
C LEU A 348 -4.80 30.29 11.77
N ILE A 349 -3.95 31.12 11.14
CA ILE A 349 -2.69 30.67 10.53
C ILE A 349 -1.70 30.17 11.60
N LYS A 350 -1.63 30.84 12.76
CA LYS A 350 -0.76 30.41 13.87
C LYS A 350 -1.24 29.11 14.52
N PHE A 351 -2.54 28.91 14.64
CA PHE A 351 -3.12 27.64 15.11
C PHE A 351 -2.92 26.50 14.10
N ALA A 352 -3.10 26.79 12.81
CA ALA A 352 -2.87 25.84 11.72
C ALA A 352 -1.42 25.33 11.65
N ALA A 353 -0.44 26.15 12.01
CA ALA A 353 0.97 25.76 12.02
C ALA A 353 1.31 24.62 13.00
N GLY A 354 0.41 24.29 13.95
CA GLY A 354 0.56 23.14 14.84
C GLY A 354 0.02 21.81 14.29
N ASN A 355 -0.90 21.83 13.30
CA ASN A 355 -1.60 20.64 12.79
C ASN A 355 -1.46 20.56 11.25
N PHE A 356 -0.43 19.84 10.80
CA PHE A 356 0.04 19.85 9.41
C PHE A 356 -0.95 19.28 8.37
N ASP A 357 -1.86 18.37 8.76
CA ASP A 357 -2.73 17.67 7.81
C ASP A 357 -3.85 18.54 7.21
N ASN A 358 -4.11 19.72 7.78
CA ASN A 358 -5.32 20.50 7.51
C ASN A 358 -5.14 21.69 6.54
N LEU A 359 -4.14 21.65 5.63
CA LEU A 359 -3.87 22.75 4.70
C LEU A 359 -5.10 23.20 3.89
N PHE A 360 -5.88 22.25 3.36
CA PHE A 360 -7.11 22.54 2.60
C PHE A 360 -8.24 23.08 3.50
N TRP A 361 -8.40 22.50 4.69
CA TRP A 361 -9.41 22.91 5.67
C TRP A 361 -9.17 24.33 6.17
N VAL A 362 -7.91 24.68 6.44
CA VAL A 362 -7.48 26.03 6.84
C VAL A 362 -7.71 27.04 5.72
N LEU A 363 -7.41 26.68 4.47
CA LEU A 363 -7.65 27.56 3.32
C LEU A 363 -9.15 27.87 3.14
N SER A 364 -10.00 26.86 3.31
CA SER A 364 -11.47 26.99 3.29
C SER A 364 -11.97 27.90 4.42
N LYS A 365 -11.49 27.73 5.66
CA LYS A 365 -11.88 28.57 6.80
C LYS A 365 -11.45 30.03 6.64
N VAL A 366 -10.23 30.30 6.18
CA VAL A 366 -9.76 31.68 5.92
C VAL A 366 -10.60 32.36 4.84
N PHE A 367 -10.92 31.66 3.74
CA PHE A 367 -11.79 32.20 2.70
C PHE A 367 -13.21 32.53 3.22
N LEU A 368 -13.76 31.69 4.10
CA LEU A 368 -15.07 31.90 4.71
C LEU A 368 -15.10 33.15 5.61
N VAL A 369 -14.05 33.40 6.42
CA VAL A 369 -13.94 34.64 7.23
C VAL A 369 -13.91 35.88 6.33
N ARG A 370 -13.15 35.85 5.23
CA ARG A 370 -13.09 36.94 4.25
C ARG A 370 -14.44 37.22 3.58
N LEU A 371 -15.16 36.17 3.20
CA LEU A 371 -16.47 36.27 2.56
C LEU A 371 -17.52 36.86 3.52
N LEU A 372 -17.55 36.40 4.77
CA LEU A 372 -18.45 36.94 5.81
C LEU A 372 -18.20 38.43 6.07
N PHE A 373 -16.93 38.84 6.15
CA PHE A 373 -16.59 40.25 6.30
C PHE A 373 -17.01 41.08 5.08
N LEU A 374 -16.76 40.60 3.87
CA LEU A 374 -17.16 41.30 2.66
C LEU A 374 -18.68 41.49 2.60
N ALA A 375 -19.46 40.46 2.96
CA ALA A 375 -20.91 40.52 3.03
C ALA A 375 -21.41 41.48 4.13
N ALA A 376 -20.79 41.47 5.32
CA ALA A 376 -21.12 42.42 6.38
C ALA A 376 -20.82 43.87 5.95
N ALA A 377 -19.69 44.10 5.27
CA ALA A 377 -19.29 45.40 4.76
C ALA A 377 -20.25 45.92 3.67
N THR A 378 -20.67 45.07 2.72
CA THR A 378 -21.65 45.47 1.70
C THR A 378 -23.02 45.75 2.30
N ILE A 379 -23.48 44.97 3.28
CA ILE A 379 -24.73 45.24 4.01
C ILE A 379 -24.65 46.57 4.78
N GLN A 380 -23.54 46.85 5.48
CA GLN A 380 -23.34 48.12 6.19
C GLN A 380 -23.31 49.34 5.24
N ILE A 381 -22.64 49.22 4.10
CA ILE A 381 -22.61 50.27 3.06
C ILE A 381 -24.00 50.46 2.45
N LEU A 382 -24.71 49.39 2.13
CA LEU A 382 -26.07 49.45 1.56
C LEU A 382 -27.07 50.07 2.56
N HIS A 383 -26.98 49.70 3.84
CA HIS A 383 -27.76 50.30 4.92
C HIS A 383 -27.44 51.80 5.08
N SER A 384 -26.17 52.20 4.98
CA SER A 384 -25.76 53.62 4.97
C SER A 384 -26.40 54.39 3.82
N ILE A 385 -26.40 53.82 2.61
CA ILE A 385 -26.96 54.45 1.41
C ILE A 385 -28.48 54.60 1.55
N PHE A 386 -29.17 53.58 2.08
CA PHE A 386 -30.63 53.62 2.24
C PHE A 386 -31.10 54.50 3.40
N THR A 387 -30.32 54.59 4.49
CA THR A 387 -30.64 55.42 5.67
C THR A 387 -30.20 56.88 5.49
N PHE A 388 -29.46 57.21 4.42
CA PHE A 388 -29.06 58.58 4.12
C PHE A 388 -30.27 59.42 3.65
N ARG A 389 -30.97 60.02 4.62
CA ARG A 389 -32.02 61.00 4.36
C ARG A 389 -31.37 62.35 4.06
N ASP A 390 -31.72 62.95 2.92
CA ASP A 390 -31.03 64.15 2.43
C ASP A 390 -31.48 65.41 3.20
N TYR A 391 -30.85 65.66 4.35
CA TYR A 391 -31.25 66.71 5.30
C TYR A 391 -31.15 68.12 4.71
N GLU A 392 -30.21 68.38 3.79
CA GLU A 392 -30.10 69.68 3.11
C GLU A 392 -31.34 69.95 2.22
N VAL A 393 -31.81 68.94 1.48
CA VAL A 393 -33.02 69.03 0.63
C VAL A 393 -34.28 69.17 1.48
N LEU A 394 -34.36 68.46 2.60
CA LEU A 394 -35.50 68.54 3.52
C LEU A 394 -35.57 69.91 4.21
N ASN A 395 -34.43 70.46 4.65
CA ASN A 395 -34.35 71.78 5.26
C ASN A 395 -34.72 72.88 4.24
N HIS A 396 -34.24 72.78 3.00
CA HIS A 396 -34.62 73.74 1.96
C HIS A 396 -36.12 73.69 1.63
N ARG A 397 -36.73 72.50 1.60
CA ARG A 397 -38.20 72.37 1.46
C ARG A 397 -38.96 72.96 2.64
N LEU A 398 -38.48 72.78 3.88
CA LEU A 398 -39.07 73.39 5.07
C LEU A 398 -39.02 74.92 4.99
N LEU A 399 -37.88 75.50 4.62
CA LEU A 399 -37.72 76.94 4.43
C LEU A 399 -38.65 77.48 3.32
N GLN A 400 -38.74 76.81 2.17
CA GLN A 400 -39.69 77.18 1.11
C GLN A 400 -41.14 77.13 1.60
N THR A 401 -41.52 76.07 2.33
CA THR A 401 -42.87 75.92 2.89
C THR A 401 -43.19 77.03 3.89
N LEU A 402 -42.22 77.45 4.70
CA LEU A 402 -42.37 78.52 5.68
C LEU A 402 -42.52 79.90 5.00
N VAL A 403 -41.72 80.17 3.95
CA VAL A 403 -41.86 81.39 3.12
C VAL A 403 -43.22 81.44 2.42
N GLU A 404 -43.70 80.33 1.84
CA GLU A 404 -45.02 80.26 1.20
C GLU A 404 -46.17 80.47 2.22
N LYS A 405 -46.03 79.92 3.43
CA LYS A 405 -46.97 80.14 4.55
C LYS A 405 -47.00 81.60 5.00
N VAL A 406 -45.86 82.29 5.05
CA VAL A 406 -45.80 83.72 5.37
C VAL A 406 -46.45 84.55 4.26
N ARG A 407 -46.16 84.25 2.98
CA ARG A 407 -46.76 84.93 1.82
C ARG A 407 -48.29 84.80 1.79
N THR A 408 -48.82 83.62 2.09
CA THR A 408 -50.27 83.39 2.16
C THR A 408 -50.94 84.04 3.37
N LEU A 409 -50.22 84.26 4.48
CA LEU A 409 -50.73 85.07 5.60
C LEU A 409 -50.74 86.57 5.26
N GLU A 410 -49.75 87.05 4.52
CA GLU A 410 -49.69 88.44 4.04
C GLU A 410 -50.82 88.75 3.04
N GLU A 411 -51.07 87.87 2.06
CA GLU A 411 -52.22 87.99 1.14
C GLU A 411 -53.57 87.98 1.89
N ASN A 412 -53.77 87.05 2.84
CA ASN A 412 -55.00 86.96 3.66
C ASN A 412 -55.16 88.09 4.69
N ALA A 413 -54.10 88.83 5.00
CA ALA A 413 -54.14 90.03 5.83
C ALA A 413 -54.44 91.28 5.00
N GLY A 414 -53.85 91.39 3.80
CA GLY A 414 -54.13 92.47 2.85
C GLY A 414 -55.59 92.55 2.42
N ASP A 415 -56.21 91.40 2.11
CA ASP A 415 -57.62 91.32 1.70
C ASP A 415 -58.60 91.65 2.85
N ARG A 416 -58.12 91.65 4.10
CA ARG A 416 -58.92 91.98 5.30
C ARG A 416 -58.85 93.46 5.71
N MET A 417 -58.12 94.30 4.96
CA MET A 417 -57.81 95.68 5.33
C MET A 417 -58.76 96.75 4.75
N LEU A 418 -59.84 96.34 4.06
CA LEU A 418 -60.82 97.24 3.40
C LEU A 418 -62.27 97.12 3.92
N SER A 419 -62.47 96.90 5.22
CA SER A 419 -63.73 97.23 5.89
C SER A 419 -63.49 97.66 7.34
N TYR A 420 -63.94 98.86 7.70
CA TYR A 420 -63.65 99.52 8.97
C TYR A 420 -64.96 99.77 9.73
N GLY A 421 -65.12 99.22 10.94
CA GLY A 421 -66.28 99.56 11.78
C GLY A 421 -66.59 98.61 12.94
N SER A 422 -66.32 99.09 14.16
CA SER A 422 -66.96 98.73 15.44
C SER A 422 -66.76 97.32 16.03
N GLU A 423 -65.90 97.27 17.06
CA GLU A 423 -66.01 96.51 18.32
C GLU A 423 -66.96 95.30 18.42
N SER A 424 -66.36 94.11 18.58
CA SER A 424 -66.90 93.06 19.48
C SER A 424 -65.80 92.08 19.92
N ASP A 425 -65.59 91.94 21.24
CA ASP A 425 -64.66 90.99 21.87
C ASP A 425 -65.15 89.53 21.74
N GLU A 426 -64.95 88.90 20.58
CA GLU A 426 -65.26 87.46 20.43
C GLU A 426 -64.37 86.69 19.43
N SER A 427 -63.05 86.90 19.46
CA SER A 427 -62.09 86.17 18.61
C SER A 427 -60.88 85.57 19.35
N LEU A 428 -60.75 85.78 20.66
CA LEU A 428 -59.60 85.31 21.46
C LEU A 428 -59.63 83.81 21.85
N ARG A 429 -60.60 83.03 21.33
CA ARG A 429 -60.71 81.57 21.56
C ARG A 429 -60.04 80.68 20.51
N ASN A 430 -59.47 81.23 19.43
CA ASN A 430 -59.00 80.42 18.28
C ASN A 430 -57.47 80.21 18.20
N TYR A 431 -56.72 80.59 19.24
CA TYR A 431 -55.25 80.43 19.31
C TYR A 431 -54.81 79.28 20.25
N SER A 432 -55.71 78.33 20.53
CA SER A 432 -55.50 77.21 21.46
C SER A 432 -54.59 76.08 20.91
N TRP A 433 -53.95 76.23 19.75
CA TRP A 433 -53.17 75.18 19.09
C TRP A 433 -51.68 75.53 18.88
N VAL A 434 -51.25 76.74 19.25
CA VAL A 434 -49.90 77.27 18.96
C VAL A 434 -48.90 77.07 20.10
N PHE A 435 -49.34 76.58 21.27
CA PHE A 435 -48.52 76.51 22.49
C PHE A 435 -48.30 75.11 23.09
N ASP A 436 -48.72 74.03 22.41
CA ASP A 436 -48.69 72.66 22.99
C ASP A 436 -47.63 71.72 22.40
N GLU A 437 -46.74 72.20 21.51
CA GLU A 437 -45.69 71.35 20.91
C GLU A 437 -44.36 72.09 20.60
N LEU A 438 -43.84 72.83 21.59
CA LEU A 438 -42.42 73.18 21.65
C LEU A 438 -41.94 73.12 23.11
N THR A 439 -41.45 71.96 23.54
CA THR A 439 -40.71 71.80 24.81
C THR A 439 -39.30 71.26 24.54
N ASP A 440 -38.47 72.10 23.92
CA ASP A 440 -37.01 71.92 23.91
C ASP A 440 -36.41 72.81 25.02
N GLU A 441 -36.47 72.33 26.27
CA GLU A 441 -35.77 72.92 27.41
C GLU A 441 -34.51 72.11 27.73
N ALA A 442 -33.40 72.52 27.11
CA ALA A 442 -32.08 72.00 27.40
C ALA A 442 -31.00 73.07 27.15
N ASP A 443 -31.13 74.25 27.79
CA ASP A 443 -29.99 75.14 27.93
C ASP A 443 -29.29 74.94 29.28
N SER A 444 -27.97 74.88 29.20
CA SER A 444 -27.07 74.65 30.32
C SER A 444 -26.60 75.97 30.91
N THR A 445 -26.87 76.24 32.18
CA THR A 445 -25.96 77.03 33.04
C THR A 445 -26.37 76.97 34.52
N VAL A 446 -25.40 76.57 35.37
CA VAL A 446 -25.09 77.05 36.74
C VAL A 446 -24.49 75.90 37.59
N ASP A 447 -23.36 76.21 38.24
CA ASP A 447 -22.49 75.28 38.98
C ASP A 447 -23.09 74.83 40.34
N PRO A 448 -22.73 73.65 40.88
CA PRO A 448 -23.32 73.12 42.11
C PRO A 448 -22.56 73.59 43.36
N ASN A 449 -23.30 73.98 44.41
CA ASN A 449 -22.69 74.12 45.74
C ASN A 449 -23.64 73.73 46.91
N TYR A 450 -23.34 72.58 47.49
CA TYR A 450 -23.31 72.25 48.93
C TYR A 450 -24.31 72.92 49.91
N ALA A 451 -25.22 72.11 50.49
CA ALA A 451 -25.60 72.20 51.91
C ALA A 451 -26.32 70.92 52.42
N LEU A 452 -25.92 70.42 53.60
CA LEU A 452 -26.73 69.59 54.52
C LEU A 452 -27.71 70.51 55.30
N PRO A 453 -28.81 70.04 55.94
CA PRO A 453 -28.81 68.98 56.98
C PRO A 453 -30.14 68.14 57.04
N GLU A 454 -30.59 67.41 58.08
CA GLU A 454 -30.03 67.10 59.41
C GLU A 454 -30.39 65.67 59.95
N GLN A 455 -29.81 65.35 61.11
CA GLN A 455 -29.95 64.23 62.06
C GLN A 455 -31.35 63.62 62.32
N THR A 456 -31.36 62.30 62.50
CA THR A 456 -31.90 61.65 63.73
C THR A 456 -31.03 60.42 64.06
N ARG A 457 -31.03 59.98 65.34
CA ARG A 457 -29.91 59.35 66.06
C ARG A 457 -30.19 57.90 66.51
N ARG A 458 -29.12 57.12 66.78
CA ARG A 458 -29.01 55.74 67.39
C ARG A 458 -28.95 54.59 66.35
N ARG A 459 -28.20 53.48 66.53
CA ARG A 459 -27.36 52.98 67.66
C ARG A 459 -26.21 52.05 67.17
N TYR A 460 -25.16 51.92 68.01
CA TYR A 460 -23.96 51.08 67.91
C TYR A 460 -24.13 49.57 67.65
N ASN A 461 -23.14 48.97 66.94
CA ASN A 461 -22.23 47.85 67.35
C ASN A 461 -21.58 47.22 66.08
N ALA A 462 -20.42 46.55 66.03
CA ALA A 462 -19.08 46.65 66.66
C ALA A 462 -18.33 45.29 66.42
N LEU A 463 -17.39 45.24 65.46
CA LEU A 463 -16.22 44.31 65.35
C LEU A 463 -16.45 42.76 65.29
N PRO A 464 -15.44 41.90 64.98
CA PRO A 464 -14.09 42.14 64.38
C PRO A 464 -13.67 41.16 63.25
N GLU A 465 -12.37 41.23 62.90
CA GLU A 465 -11.46 40.12 62.50
C GLU A 465 -11.31 39.89 60.98
N GLU A 466 -10.31 40.47 60.29
CA GLU A 466 -8.83 40.31 60.40
C GLU A 466 -8.30 38.89 60.19
N VAL A 467 -7.78 38.62 58.98
CA VAL A 467 -6.51 37.90 58.82
C VAL A 467 -5.67 38.65 57.78
N ALA A 468 -4.61 39.29 58.24
CA ALA A 468 -3.51 39.71 57.39
C ALA A 468 -2.58 38.53 57.12
N GLU A 469 -1.77 38.62 56.05
CA GLU A 469 -0.33 38.28 55.98
C GLU A 469 0.09 38.37 54.49
N ASN A 470 0.93 39.33 54.09
CA ASN A 470 2.40 39.32 54.18
C ASN A 470 3.09 38.50 53.06
N SER A 471 4.22 38.88 52.45
CA SER A 471 4.90 40.18 52.39
C SER A 471 6.12 40.15 51.43
N ILE A 472 6.40 41.29 50.75
CA ILE A 472 7.73 41.93 50.62
C ILE A 472 8.79 41.46 49.56
N THR A 473 9.20 42.45 48.74
CA THR A 473 10.48 42.63 47.97
C THR A 473 10.82 41.77 46.73
N THR A 474 11.61 42.24 45.74
CA THR A 474 12.61 43.35 45.77
C THR A 474 12.74 44.13 44.44
N SER A 475 12.97 45.45 44.56
CA SER A 475 13.89 46.34 43.81
C SER A 475 14.35 46.04 42.36
N GLY A 476 14.52 47.08 41.51
CA GLY A 476 15.35 46.94 40.30
C GLY A 476 15.25 47.98 39.17
N SER A 477 15.54 49.25 39.46
CA SER A 477 15.63 50.37 38.50
C SER A 477 16.33 50.09 37.14
N ARG A 478 15.72 50.60 36.05
CA ARG A 478 16.32 51.13 34.79
C ARG A 478 17.57 50.45 34.20
N ARG A 479 17.48 50.06 32.90
CA ARG A 479 18.07 50.80 31.74
C ARG A 479 17.85 50.07 30.41
N TYR A 480 17.56 50.83 29.37
CA TYR A 480 17.65 50.37 27.98
C TYR A 480 19.11 50.36 27.51
N ASN A 481 19.51 49.33 26.78
CA ASN A 481 20.76 49.30 26.02
C ASN A 481 20.49 48.81 24.59
N LEU A 482 20.90 49.59 23.59
CA LEU A 482 20.83 49.24 22.18
C LEU A 482 22.17 48.68 21.69
N ARG A 483 22.08 47.86 20.63
CA ARG A 483 23.13 47.57 19.63
C ARG A 483 24.09 46.39 19.91
N ARG A 484 24.00 45.38 19.03
CA ARG A 484 25.15 45.03 18.17
C ARG A 484 24.69 44.57 16.78
N ARG A 485 25.40 45.03 15.76
CA ARG A 485 25.31 44.62 14.36
C ARG A 485 26.72 44.21 13.97
N SER A 486 26.99 42.92 13.83
CA SER A 486 28.25 42.44 13.27
C SER A 486 28.13 42.40 11.75
N LYS A 487 29.16 42.90 11.06
CA LYS A 487 29.43 42.50 9.70
C LYS A 487 30.16 41.16 9.74
N GLN A 488 29.81 40.27 8.83
CA GLN A 488 30.81 39.57 8.03
C GLN A 488 30.27 39.51 6.60
#